data_AF-A0A6J0USW3-F1
#
_entry.id   AF-A0A6J0USW3-F1
#
_cell.length_a   1.000
_cell.length_b   1.000
_cell.length_c   1.000
_cell.angle_alpha   90.00
_cell.angle_beta   90.00
_cell.angle_gamma   90.00
#
_symmetry.space_group_name_H-M   'P 1'
#
loop_
_entity.id
_entity.type
_entity.pdbx_description
1 polymer ?
#
loop_
_entity_poly.entity_id
_entity_poly.type
_entity_poly.pdbx_seq_one_letter_code
_entity_poly.pdbx_strand_id
1 'polypeptide(L)'
;MVLLFVVWMKRREKERHTKQLLIDPEDDVRDNILKYDEEGGGEEDQDYDLSQLQQPENMDHVLNKANGVRRVDERPVGAEPQYPVRPVIPHPGDIGDFINEGLRAADNDPTAPPYDSLLVFDYEGSGSTAGSVSSLNSSSSGDQDYDYLNDWGPRFKKLADMYGGGEDD
;
A
#
# COMPACT_ATOMS: atom_id res chain seq x y z
N MET A 1 10.46 -12.97 47.09
CA MET A 1 10.46 -13.03 45.62
C MET A 1 9.51 -12.01 44.96
N VAL A 2 8.28 -11.81 45.45
CA VAL A 2 7.33 -10.83 44.84
C VAL A 2 7.77 -9.36 44.98
N LEU A 3 8.35 -8.96 46.12
CA LEU A 3 8.84 -7.59 46.31
C LEU A 3 9.97 -7.22 45.34
N LEU A 4 10.88 -8.15 45.05
CA LEU A 4 11.93 -7.95 44.03
C LEU A 4 11.33 -7.79 42.64
N PHE A 5 10.29 -8.55 42.32
CA PHE A 5 9.58 -8.45 41.05
C PHE A 5 8.84 -7.12 40.89
N VAL A 6 8.19 -6.62 41.96
CA VAL A 6 7.53 -5.31 41.96
C VAL A 6 8.55 -4.18 41.83
N VAL A 7 9.67 -4.24 42.55
CA VAL A 7 10.76 -3.25 42.41
C VAL A 7 11.37 -3.29 41.02
N TRP A 8 11.55 -4.48 40.44
CA TRP A 8 12.04 -4.64 39.08
C TRP A 8 11.05 -4.10 38.04
N MET A 9 9.75 -4.36 38.19
CA MET A 9 8.71 -3.76 37.35
C MET A 9 8.71 -2.23 37.46
N LYS A 10 8.74 -1.67 38.68
CA LYS A 10 8.76 -0.21 38.89
C LYS A 10 10.01 0.45 38.34
N ARG A 11 11.17 -0.23 38.42
CA ARG A 11 12.43 0.22 37.81
C ARG A 11 12.34 0.17 36.28
N ARG A 12 11.81 -0.92 35.74
CA ARG A 12 11.63 -1.10 34.28
C ARG A 12 10.60 -0.13 33.71
N GLU A 13 9.57 0.23 34.48
CA GLU A 13 8.56 1.22 34.09
C GLU A 13 9.15 2.63 34.07
N LYS A 14 9.90 3.01 35.10
CA LYS A 14 10.66 4.28 35.11
C LYS A 14 11.64 4.38 33.95
N GLU A 15 12.39 3.31 33.66
CA GLU A 15 13.32 3.25 32.53
C GLU A 15 12.62 3.36 31.17
N ARG A 16 11.38 2.91 31.04
CA ARG A 16 10.57 3.08 29.81
C ARG A 16 10.09 4.51 29.65
N HIS A 17 9.60 5.13 30.73
CA HIS A 17 9.13 6.51 30.71
C HIS A 17 10.29 7.50 30.47
N THR A 18 11.48 7.26 31.04
CA THR A 18 12.63 8.12 30.78
C THR A 18 13.20 7.95 29.37
N LYS A 19 13.02 6.78 28.73
CA LYS A 19 13.42 6.57 27.33
C LYS A 19 12.42 7.17 26.33
N GLN A 20 11.13 7.19 26.65
CA GLN A 20 10.12 7.89 25.86
C GLN A 20 10.27 9.42 25.95
N LEU A 21 10.71 9.96 27.08
CA LEU A 21 10.97 11.39 27.26
C LEU A 21 12.32 11.86 26.72
N LEU A 22 13.20 10.93 26.29
CA LEU A 22 14.49 11.27 25.68
C LEU A 22 14.38 11.52 24.16
N ILE A 23 13.19 11.35 23.59
CA ILE A 23 12.88 11.76 22.22
C ILE A 23 12.38 13.20 22.34
N ASP A 24 13.19 14.15 21.87
CA ASP A 24 12.81 15.55 21.83
C ASP A 24 11.58 15.69 20.91
N PRO A 25 10.48 16.34 21.32
CA PRO A 25 9.31 16.52 20.45
C PRO A 25 9.61 17.23 19.12
N GLU A 26 10.77 17.89 19.00
CA GLU A 26 11.27 18.46 17.75
C GLU A 26 11.87 17.41 16.79
N ASP A 27 12.33 16.25 17.28
CA ASP A 27 12.86 15.16 16.45
C ASP A 27 11.73 14.38 15.75
N ASP A 28 10.57 14.19 16.41
CA ASP A 28 9.38 13.54 15.82
C ASP A 28 8.84 14.27 14.58
N VAL A 29 9.07 15.60 14.46
CA VAL A 29 8.64 16.41 13.30
C VAL A 29 9.69 16.40 12.19
N ARG A 30 10.96 16.17 12.53
CA ARG A 30 12.10 16.18 11.59
C ARG A 30 12.28 14.86 10.85
N ASP A 31 11.81 13.76 11.42
CA ASP A 31 11.89 12.42 10.83
C ASP A 31 11.04 12.24 9.55
N ASN A 32 10.20 13.22 9.17
CA ASN A 32 9.46 13.21 7.91
C ASN A 32 10.14 13.96 6.75
N ILE A 33 11.33 14.55 6.95
CA ILE A 33 12.12 15.10 5.84
C ILE A 33 12.94 13.96 5.24
N LEU A 34 12.29 13.13 4.42
CA LEU A 34 13.02 12.19 3.56
C LEU A 34 13.74 13.00 2.46
N LYS A 35 15.06 12.86 2.42
CA LYS A 35 15.91 13.38 1.35
C LYS A 35 15.70 12.49 0.11
N TYR A 36 14.99 13.00 -0.90
CA TYR A 36 14.79 12.33 -2.20
C TYR A 36 15.96 12.58 -3.17
N ASP A 37 17.17 12.86 -2.68
CA ASP A 37 18.35 13.11 -3.54
C ASP A 37 19.29 11.90 -3.66
N GLU A 38 18.89 10.74 -3.13
CA GLU A 38 19.64 9.50 -3.22
C GLU A 38 18.94 8.53 -4.18
N GLU A 39 19.49 8.45 -5.38
CA GLU A 39 19.38 7.30 -6.28
C GLU A 39 17.97 6.97 -6.76
N GLY A 40 17.52 7.74 -7.76
CA GLY A 40 16.55 7.22 -8.72
C GLY A 40 17.05 5.87 -9.22
N GLY A 41 16.28 4.82 -8.99
CA GLY A 41 16.65 3.44 -9.24
C GLY A 41 16.69 3.13 -10.73
N GLY A 42 17.62 3.74 -11.47
CA GLY A 42 18.03 3.36 -12.82
C GLY A 42 16.90 2.97 -13.77
N GLU A 43 15.74 3.63 -13.68
CA GLU A 43 14.56 3.30 -14.50
C GLU A 43 14.52 4.13 -15.79
N GLU A 44 15.57 4.90 -16.08
CA GLU A 44 15.57 5.87 -17.19
C GLU A 44 15.61 5.24 -18.59
N ASP A 45 16.02 3.97 -18.76
CA ASP A 45 16.16 3.33 -20.08
C ASP A 45 15.62 1.88 -20.14
N GLN A 46 14.55 1.55 -19.43
CA GLN A 46 13.85 0.29 -19.71
C GLN A 46 12.86 0.51 -20.84
N ASP A 47 13.07 -0.17 -21.98
CA ASP A 47 12.07 -0.25 -23.05
C ASP A 47 10.76 -0.78 -22.44
N TYR A 48 9.77 0.10 -22.27
CA TYR A 48 8.49 -0.26 -21.68
C TYR A 48 7.82 -1.35 -22.54
N ASP A 49 7.70 -2.55 -21.99
CA ASP A 49 6.95 -3.62 -22.63
C ASP A 49 5.45 -3.35 -22.50
N LEU A 50 4.89 -2.72 -23.53
CA LEU A 50 3.46 -2.41 -23.64
C LEU A 50 2.57 -3.67 -23.60
N SER A 51 3.14 -4.87 -23.75
CA SER A 51 2.37 -6.12 -23.58
C SER A 51 1.97 -6.38 -22.11
N GLN A 52 2.66 -5.76 -21.15
CA GLN A 52 2.30 -5.79 -19.74
C GLN A 52 1.10 -4.88 -19.40
N LEU A 53 0.76 -3.95 -20.29
CA LEU A 53 -0.41 -3.11 -20.12
C LEU A 53 -1.67 -3.93 -20.39
N GLN A 54 -2.51 -4.03 -19.38
CA GLN A 54 -3.79 -4.72 -19.49
C GLN A 54 -4.72 -3.89 -20.39
N GLN A 55 -4.83 -4.26 -21.67
CA GLN A 55 -5.69 -3.55 -22.63
C GLN A 55 -7.17 -3.63 -22.21
N PRO A 56 -7.87 -2.49 -22.11
CA PRO A 56 -9.29 -2.43 -21.80
C PRO A 56 -10.18 -2.89 -22.96
N GLU A 57 -9.64 -3.13 -24.16
CA GLU A 57 -10.44 -3.52 -25.33
C GLU A 57 -10.76 -5.03 -25.41
N ASN A 58 -10.12 -5.87 -24.58
CA ASN A 58 -10.51 -7.29 -24.42
C ASN A 58 -11.69 -7.47 -23.44
N MET A 59 -12.51 -6.44 -23.26
CA MET A 59 -13.72 -6.48 -22.44
C MET A 59 -14.87 -7.25 -23.10
N ASP A 60 -14.71 -7.76 -24.34
CA ASP A 60 -15.65 -8.72 -24.90
C ASP A 60 -15.66 -10.06 -24.16
N HIS A 61 -14.60 -10.37 -23.39
CA HIS A 61 -14.60 -11.47 -22.43
C HIS A 61 -15.36 -11.17 -21.12
N VAL A 62 -15.79 -9.92 -20.89
CA VAL A 62 -16.59 -9.53 -19.71
C VAL A 62 -17.98 -10.13 -19.76
N LEU A 63 -18.50 -10.46 -20.95
CA LEU A 63 -19.82 -11.07 -21.04
C LEU A 63 -19.87 -12.52 -20.50
N ASN A 64 -18.71 -13.16 -20.30
CA ASN A 64 -18.59 -14.53 -19.76
C ASN A 64 -17.58 -14.64 -18.60
N LYS A 65 -17.17 -13.53 -17.96
CA LYS A 65 -16.28 -13.58 -16.79
C LYS A 65 -17.10 -14.10 -15.62
N ALA A 66 -16.93 -15.37 -15.27
CA ALA A 66 -17.40 -15.89 -14.00
C ALA A 66 -16.87 -14.96 -12.89
N ASN A 67 -17.77 -14.44 -12.06
CA ASN A 67 -17.41 -13.58 -10.93
C ASN A 67 -16.38 -14.31 -10.05
N GLY A 68 -15.10 -13.94 -10.13
CA GLY A 68 -14.04 -14.63 -9.41
C GLY A 68 -12.62 -14.12 -9.71
N VAL A 69 -11.74 -14.34 -8.73
CA VAL A 69 -10.29 -14.06 -8.80
C VAL A 69 -9.68 -14.85 -9.97
N ARG A 70 -8.97 -14.17 -10.88
CA ARG A 70 -8.30 -14.85 -12.01
C ARG A 70 -7.06 -15.56 -11.49
N ARG A 71 -6.96 -16.87 -11.71
CA ARG A 71 -5.76 -17.67 -11.44
C ARG A 71 -4.92 -17.77 -12.72
N VAL A 72 -3.63 -17.50 -12.63
CA VAL A 72 -2.65 -17.66 -13.71
C VAL A 72 -1.55 -18.57 -13.20
N ASP A 73 -1.35 -19.73 -13.84
CA ASP A 73 -0.29 -20.66 -13.46
C ASP A 73 1.05 -20.23 -14.10
N GLU A 74 2.14 -20.23 -13.33
CA GLU A 74 3.46 -19.78 -13.74
C GLU A 74 4.42 -20.98 -13.84
N ARG A 75 4.89 -21.29 -15.04
CA ARG A 75 5.85 -22.37 -15.24
C ARG A 75 7.23 -21.94 -14.71
N PRO A 76 7.90 -22.76 -13.88
CA PRO A 76 9.26 -22.46 -13.44
C PRO A 76 10.22 -22.27 -14.63
N VAL A 77 10.91 -21.12 -14.67
CA VAL A 77 11.98 -20.85 -15.64
C VAL A 77 13.28 -21.40 -15.06
N GLY A 78 13.47 -22.72 -15.19
CA GLY A 78 14.61 -23.46 -14.65
C GLY A 78 15.36 -24.27 -15.70
N ALA A 79 16.45 -24.92 -15.29
CA ALA A 79 17.18 -25.87 -16.12
C ALA A 79 16.26 -27.06 -16.48
N GLU A 80 16.20 -27.41 -17.76
CA GLU A 80 15.46 -28.59 -18.22
C GLU A 80 16.07 -29.89 -17.63
N PRO A 81 15.23 -30.88 -17.32
CA PRO A 81 15.70 -32.19 -16.89
C PRO A 81 16.59 -32.84 -17.96
N GLN A 82 17.79 -33.25 -17.56
CA GLN A 82 18.74 -33.92 -18.44
C GLN A 82 18.44 -35.43 -18.47
N TYR A 83 17.82 -35.91 -19.56
CA TYR A 83 17.58 -37.33 -19.75
C TYR A 83 18.82 -38.05 -20.30
N PRO A 84 19.06 -39.32 -19.92
CA PRO A 84 20.13 -40.11 -20.48
C PRO A 84 19.92 -40.32 -21.99
N VAL A 85 21.00 -40.20 -22.76
CA VAL A 85 20.96 -40.43 -24.21
C VAL A 85 21.08 -41.92 -24.47
N ARG A 86 20.17 -42.47 -25.27
CA ARG A 86 20.19 -43.89 -25.60
C ARG A 86 21.46 -44.23 -26.40
N PRO A 87 22.28 -45.20 -25.95
CA PRO A 87 23.47 -45.61 -26.68
C PRO A 87 23.13 -46.14 -28.08
N VAL A 88 23.92 -45.74 -29.08
CA VAL A 88 23.72 -46.11 -30.49
C VAL A 88 23.97 -47.61 -30.74
N ILE A 89 24.72 -48.27 -29.85
CA ILE A 89 25.03 -49.70 -29.93
C ILE A 89 24.23 -50.44 -28.85
N PRO A 90 23.21 -51.24 -29.21
CA PRO A 90 22.38 -51.94 -28.23
C PRO A 90 23.21 -53.00 -27.48
N HIS A 91 23.44 -52.80 -26.18
CA HIS A 91 23.95 -53.83 -25.28
C HIS A 91 22.82 -54.35 -24.38
N PRO A 92 22.61 -55.68 -24.27
CA PRO A 92 21.46 -56.25 -23.57
C PRO A 92 21.46 -56.03 -22.04
N GLY A 93 22.58 -55.60 -21.45
CA GLY A 93 22.66 -55.24 -20.02
C GLY A 93 22.40 -53.75 -19.71
N ASP A 94 22.37 -52.90 -20.73
CA ASP A 94 22.42 -51.43 -20.59
C ASP A 94 21.02 -50.80 -20.43
N ILE A 95 19.97 -51.54 -20.77
CA ILE A 95 18.59 -51.04 -20.74
C ILE A 95 18.10 -50.77 -19.31
N GLY A 96 18.56 -51.55 -18.33
CA GLY A 96 18.15 -51.41 -16.94
C GLY A 96 18.66 -50.10 -16.34
N ASP A 97 19.94 -49.80 -16.57
CA ASP A 97 20.58 -48.56 -16.11
C ASP A 97 20.01 -47.35 -16.83
N PHE A 98 19.79 -47.45 -18.14
CA PHE A 98 19.12 -46.41 -18.93
C PHE A 98 17.72 -46.07 -18.38
N ILE A 99 16.91 -47.09 -18.06
CA ILE A 99 15.57 -46.88 -17.50
C ILE A 99 15.66 -46.27 -16.10
N ASN A 100 16.55 -46.78 -15.24
CA ASN A 100 16.70 -46.27 -13.88
C ASN A 100 17.18 -44.81 -13.86
N GLU A 101 18.13 -44.45 -14.73
CA GLU A 101 18.62 -43.08 -14.86
C GLU A 101 17.55 -42.16 -15.44
N GLY A 102 16.81 -42.61 -16.46
CA GLY A 102 15.70 -41.85 -17.04
C GLY A 102 14.55 -41.64 -16.06
N LEU A 103 14.23 -42.66 -15.26
CA LEU A 103 13.23 -42.55 -14.20
C LEU A 103 13.67 -41.55 -13.14
N ARG A 104 14.94 -41.61 -12.69
CA ARG A 104 15.47 -40.63 -11.74
C ARG A 104 15.43 -39.21 -12.30
N ALA A 105 15.71 -39.02 -13.60
CA ALA A 105 15.61 -37.71 -14.24
C ALA A 105 14.16 -37.19 -14.28
N ALA A 106 13.19 -38.06 -14.59
CA ALA A 106 11.77 -37.71 -14.61
C ALA A 106 11.22 -37.38 -13.20
N ASP A 107 11.57 -38.19 -12.20
CA ASP A 107 11.09 -38.01 -10.82
C ASP A 107 11.64 -36.74 -10.15
N ASN A 108 12.77 -36.23 -10.64
CA ASN A 108 13.42 -35.01 -10.12
C ASN A 108 13.26 -33.82 -11.07
N ASP A 109 12.34 -33.87 -12.04
CA ASP A 109 12.07 -32.76 -12.96
C ASP A 109 11.39 -31.60 -12.22
N PRO A 110 12.05 -30.44 -12.04
CA PRO A 110 11.46 -29.29 -11.35
C PRO A 110 10.43 -28.56 -12.21
N THR A 111 10.33 -28.88 -13.49
CA THR A 111 9.38 -28.30 -14.43
C THR A 111 8.08 -29.11 -14.55
N ALA A 112 7.96 -30.19 -13.77
CA ALA A 112 6.75 -30.98 -13.66
C ALA A 112 5.67 -30.23 -12.84
N PRO A 113 4.38 -30.36 -13.20
CA PRO A 113 3.26 -29.81 -12.41
C PRO A 113 3.13 -30.45 -11.00
N PRO A 114 2.42 -29.81 -10.05
CA PRO A 114 1.65 -28.57 -10.19
C PRO A 114 2.54 -27.32 -10.16
N TYR A 115 2.14 -26.31 -10.94
CA TYR A 115 2.80 -25.02 -10.97
C TYR A 115 2.29 -24.08 -9.89
N ASP A 116 3.15 -23.14 -9.50
CA ASP A 116 2.74 -21.99 -8.72
C ASP A 116 1.74 -21.16 -9.51
N SER A 117 0.92 -20.38 -8.79
CA SER A 117 -0.09 -19.56 -9.45
C SER A 117 -0.23 -18.20 -8.82
N LEU A 118 -0.43 -17.21 -9.67
CA LEU A 118 -0.81 -15.87 -9.28
C LEU A 118 -2.33 -15.75 -9.23
N LEU A 119 -2.81 -15.07 -8.20
CA LEU A 119 -4.21 -14.70 -8.04
C LEU A 119 -4.33 -13.19 -8.29
N VAL A 120 -4.99 -12.81 -9.37
CA VAL A 120 -5.13 -11.40 -9.74
C VAL A 120 -6.38 -10.83 -9.11
N PHE A 121 -6.20 -9.86 -8.21
CA PHE A 121 -7.26 -9.13 -7.54
C PHE A 121 -7.44 -7.76 -8.19
N ASP A 122 -8.67 -7.44 -8.59
CA ASP A 122 -9.07 -6.20 -9.26
C ASP A 122 -10.26 -5.53 -8.55
N TYR A 123 -10.52 -5.88 -7.28
CA TYR A 123 -11.64 -5.31 -6.52
C TYR A 123 -11.32 -3.89 -6.02
N GLU A 124 -11.89 -2.89 -6.69
CA GLU A 124 -11.75 -1.47 -6.37
C GLU A 124 -12.72 -1.00 -5.25
N GLY A 125 -13.69 -1.83 -4.88
CA GLY A 125 -14.80 -1.42 -4.02
C GLY A 125 -16.07 -1.16 -4.81
N SER A 126 -17.11 -0.73 -4.12
CA SER A 126 -18.45 -0.52 -4.68
C SER A 126 -18.78 0.95 -4.93
N GLY A 127 -17.81 1.86 -4.83
CA GLY A 127 -18.05 3.31 -4.97
C GLY A 127 -19.00 3.84 -3.90
N SER A 128 -18.87 3.38 -2.64
CA SER A 128 -19.73 3.85 -1.56
C SER A 128 -19.51 5.34 -1.32
N THR A 129 -20.62 6.08 -1.16
CA THR A 129 -20.54 7.49 -0.77
C THR A 129 -19.81 7.58 0.56
N ALA A 130 -18.67 8.28 0.60
CA ALA A 130 -18.12 8.75 1.86
C ALA A 130 -19.27 9.50 2.56
N GLY A 131 -19.64 9.07 3.77
CA GLY A 131 -20.78 9.66 4.49
C GLY A 131 -20.62 11.17 4.70
N SER A 132 -21.57 11.78 5.41
CA SER A 132 -21.46 13.20 5.75
C SER A 132 -20.17 13.49 6.53
N VAL A 133 -19.32 14.35 5.99
CA VAL A 133 -18.18 14.92 6.72
C VAL A 133 -18.64 16.07 7.61
N SER A 134 -18.02 16.24 8.77
CA SER A 134 -18.30 17.38 9.65
C SER A 134 -17.98 18.70 8.97
N SER A 135 -18.89 19.67 9.05
CA SER A 135 -18.62 21.03 8.57
C SER A 135 -17.45 21.65 9.33
N LEU A 136 -16.58 22.37 8.62
CA LEU A 136 -15.48 23.16 9.21
C LEU A 136 -15.97 24.44 9.92
N ASN A 137 -17.28 24.58 10.13
CA ASN A 137 -17.86 25.78 10.71
C ASN A 137 -17.35 25.94 12.15
N SER A 138 -16.43 26.87 12.33
CA SER A 138 -16.10 27.40 13.65
C SER A 138 -17.34 28.18 14.13
N SER A 139 -17.81 27.90 15.34
CA SER A 139 -18.99 28.51 15.96
C SER A 139 -19.09 30.00 15.62
N SER A 140 -20.12 30.41 14.86
CA SER A 140 -20.34 31.83 14.53
C SER A 140 -21.07 32.56 15.68
N SER A 141 -20.60 32.35 16.89
CA SER A 141 -20.93 33.22 18.03
C SER A 141 -19.91 34.36 18.08
N GLY A 142 -19.76 35.05 16.95
CA GLY A 142 -18.97 36.28 16.90
C GLY A 142 -19.76 37.43 17.48
N ASP A 143 -19.07 38.34 18.17
CA ASP A 143 -19.66 39.54 18.74
C ASP A 143 -20.32 40.38 17.63
N GLN A 144 -21.59 40.74 17.81
CA GLN A 144 -22.38 41.52 16.85
C GLN A 144 -22.12 43.03 17.03
N ASP A 145 -20.86 43.40 17.28
CA ASP A 145 -20.46 44.77 17.53
C ASP A 145 -20.10 45.42 16.20
N TYR A 146 -20.96 46.31 15.72
CA TYR A 146 -20.84 46.98 14.42
C TYR A 146 -20.36 48.44 14.52
N ASP A 147 -19.75 48.82 15.64
CA ASP A 147 -19.32 50.20 15.92
C ASP A 147 -18.37 50.78 14.86
N TYR A 148 -17.59 49.91 14.20
CA TYR A 148 -16.69 50.28 13.10
C TYR A 148 -17.42 50.89 11.88
N LEU A 149 -18.74 50.68 11.74
CA LEU A 149 -19.53 51.28 10.66
C LEU A 149 -19.58 52.82 10.77
N ASN A 150 -19.43 53.37 11.97
CA ASN A 150 -19.40 54.82 12.20
C ASN A 150 -18.21 55.49 11.48
N ASP A 151 -17.09 54.78 11.35
CA ASP A 151 -15.86 55.30 10.77
C ASP A 151 -15.78 55.13 9.24
N TRP A 152 -16.72 54.41 8.61
CA TRP A 152 -16.71 54.13 7.17
C TRP A 152 -17.26 55.28 6.30
N GLY A 153 -17.75 56.34 6.94
CA GLY A 153 -18.15 57.59 6.28
C GLY A 153 -19.62 57.62 5.79
N PRO A 154 -20.01 58.68 5.07
CA PRO A 154 -21.43 59.05 4.91
C PRO A 154 -22.27 58.05 4.11
N ARG A 155 -21.64 57.21 3.28
CA ARG A 155 -22.35 56.14 2.54
C ARG A 155 -22.83 55.01 3.45
N PHE A 156 -22.16 54.79 4.58
CA PHE A 156 -22.47 53.73 5.54
C PHE A 156 -23.26 54.23 6.74
N LYS A 157 -23.54 55.54 6.83
CA LYS A 157 -24.29 56.15 7.93
C LYS A 157 -25.60 55.42 8.23
N LYS A 158 -26.38 55.08 7.20
CA LYS A 158 -27.64 54.35 7.39
C LYS A 158 -27.44 52.96 8.02
N LEU A 159 -26.34 52.28 7.73
CA LEU A 159 -26.01 50.99 8.34
C LEU A 159 -25.50 51.19 9.78
N ALA A 160 -24.68 52.21 10.02
CA ALA A 160 -24.23 52.59 11.36
C ALA A 160 -25.43 52.94 12.27
N ASP A 161 -26.39 53.73 11.76
CA ASP A 161 -27.61 54.08 12.50
C ASP A 161 -28.46 52.84 12.85
N MET A 162 -28.47 51.80 12.01
CA MET A 162 -29.28 50.58 12.23
C MET A 162 -28.60 49.54 13.14
N TYR A 163 -27.26 49.51 13.18
CA TYR A 163 -26.50 48.43 13.83
C TYR A 163 -25.51 48.90 14.92
N GLY A 164 -25.24 50.21 15.03
CA GLY A 164 -24.24 50.79 15.92
C GLY A 164 -24.77 51.20 17.31
N GLY A 165 -25.83 50.55 17.80
CA GLY A 165 -26.28 50.67 19.19
C GLY A 165 -26.66 52.09 19.63
N GLY A 166 -27.72 52.66 19.04
CA GLY A 166 -28.37 53.86 19.60
C GLY A 166 -29.53 53.45 20.50
N GLU A 167 -29.35 53.56 21.82
CA GLU A 167 -30.47 53.62 22.77
C GLU A 167 -31.21 54.95 22.53
N ASP A 168 -32.44 54.86 22.04
CA ASP A 168 -33.35 56.01 21.94
C ASP A 168 -33.77 56.45 23.37
N ASP A 169 -33.34 57.63 23.82
CA ASP A 169 -33.93 58.39 24.93
C ASP A 169 -34.97 59.40 24.40
#